data_AF-A0A9Q1Q9A5-F1
#
_entry.id   AF-A0A9Q1Q9A5-F1
#
_cell.length_a   1.000
_cell.length_b   1.000
_cell.length_c   1.000
_cell.angle_alpha   90.00
_cell.angle_beta   90.00
_cell.angle_gamma   90.00
#
_symmetry.space_group_name_H-M   'P 1'
#
loop_
_entity.id
_entity.type
_entity.pdbx_description
1 polymer ?
#
loop_
_entity_poly.entity_id
_entity_poly.type
_entity_poly.pdbx_seq_one_letter_code
_entity_poly.pdbx_strand_id
1 'polypeptide(L)'
;MYFHSTHFSNYEAWLSDPTHIGPSAQVVWPLVGQEILNGDVGGGFRGIQITLGFFQTWRASGITSELQLYCTTIGALVFAALMLFAGSLTIVVTHHMYLMPPYPYLATDYGTQLSLFTHHMWMGGFLIVGAAAHTAIFMVRDYDPTTRCNDLIDRVLRHRDAIISHLKWASIFPGFHNFGLYIHNDTMSALGRPQDMFSNTVIQLQPVFAQ
;
A
#
# COMPACT_ATOMS: atom_id res chain seq x y z
N MET A 1 -15.21 0.25 11.50
CA MET A 1 -13.94 0.80 12.06
C MET A 1 -14.21 1.63 13.30
N TYR A 2 -14.88 2.79 13.21
CA TYR A 2 -15.23 3.60 14.39
C TYR A 2 -15.96 2.80 15.51
N PHE A 3 -17.00 2.02 15.17
CA PHE A 3 -17.74 1.20 16.15
C PHE A 3 -16.90 0.13 16.88
N HIS A 4 -15.94 -0.49 16.18
CA HIS A 4 -15.08 -1.47 16.83
C HIS A 4 -14.22 -0.81 17.90
N SER A 5 -13.80 0.43 17.63
CA SER A 5 -12.98 1.17 18.57
C SER A 5 -13.72 1.85 19.70
N THR A 6 -15.04 1.96 19.62
CA THR A 6 -15.85 2.43 20.75
C THR A 6 -16.11 1.33 21.77
N HIS A 7 -16.10 0.06 21.37
CA HIS A 7 -16.58 -1.02 22.23
C HIS A 7 -15.55 -2.12 22.51
N PHE A 8 -14.55 -2.27 21.64
CA PHE A 8 -13.62 -3.41 21.67
C PHE A 8 -12.16 -2.98 21.47
N SER A 9 -11.78 -1.81 22.00
CA SER A 9 -10.44 -1.29 21.82
C SER A 9 -9.84 -0.72 23.09
N ASN A 10 -8.54 -0.43 23.01
CA ASN A 10 -7.78 0.25 24.05
C ASN A 10 -7.46 1.70 23.67
N TYR A 11 -8.33 2.39 22.90
CA TYR A 11 -8.02 3.72 22.34
C TYR A 11 -7.67 4.76 23.40
N GLU A 12 -8.44 4.86 24.49
CA GLU A 12 -8.15 5.83 25.57
C GLU A 12 -6.87 5.47 26.34
N ALA A 13 -6.61 4.18 26.56
CA ALA A 13 -5.37 3.73 27.17
C ALA A 13 -4.17 4.07 26.27
N TRP A 14 -4.27 3.78 24.97
CA TRP A 14 -3.27 4.16 23.98
C TRP A 14 -3.05 5.68 23.90
N LEU A 15 -4.09 6.50 24.03
CA LEU A 15 -3.95 7.95 24.04
C LEU A 15 -3.06 8.45 25.19
N SER A 16 -3.09 7.77 26.33
CA SER A 16 -2.31 8.12 27.52
C SER A 16 -0.83 7.72 27.42
N ASP A 17 -0.51 6.61 26.74
CA ASP A 17 0.88 6.21 26.42
C ASP A 17 0.99 5.62 24.99
N PRO A 18 1.05 6.48 23.95
CA PRO A 18 1.08 6.06 22.55
C PRO A 18 2.37 5.36 22.13
N THR A 19 3.41 5.44 22.97
CA THR A 19 4.75 4.94 22.66
C THR A 19 4.96 3.51 23.13
N HIS A 20 4.25 3.07 24.18
CA HIS A 20 4.42 1.72 24.73
C HIS A 20 3.18 0.84 24.61
N ILE A 21 1.99 1.44 24.48
CA ILE A 21 0.75 0.67 24.30
C ILE A 21 0.54 0.43 22.80
N GLY A 22 0.29 -0.83 22.43
CA GLY A 22 -0.02 -1.21 21.06
C GLY A 22 -1.48 -0.90 20.71
N PRO A 23 -1.79 -0.34 19.52
CA PRO A 23 -3.16 -0.10 19.11
C PRO A 23 -3.89 -1.43 18.86
N SER A 24 -5.03 -1.65 19.51
CA SER A 24 -5.84 -2.87 19.37
C SER A 24 -7.32 -2.52 19.33
N ALA A 25 -8.07 -3.09 18.38
CA ALA A 25 -9.50 -2.82 18.21
C ALA A 25 -10.33 -4.06 17.84
N GLN A 26 -9.79 -5.25 18.10
CA GLN A 26 -10.47 -6.52 17.84
C GLN A 26 -10.20 -7.49 18.99
N VAL A 27 -11.26 -8.11 19.48
CA VAL A 27 -11.22 -9.10 20.55
C VAL A 27 -11.85 -10.39 20.06
N VAL A 28 -11.21 -11.52 20.36
CA VAL A 28 -11.63 -12.86 19.96
C VAL A 28 -12.40 -13.53 21.10
N TRP A 29 -13.52 -14.19 20.78
CA TRP A 29 -14.30 -14.93 21.77
C TRP A 29 -13.62 -16.25 22.19
N PRO A 30 -13.68 -16.63 23.48
CA PRO A 30 -13.08 -17.85 24.01
C PRO A 30 -13.96 -19.07 23.76
N LEU A 31 -13.83 -19.67 22.57
CA LEU A 31 -14.64 -20.83 22.16
C LEU A 31 -13.82 -22.12 22.11
N VAL A 32 -12.65 -22.09 21.48
CA VAL A 32 -11.86 -23.29 21.14
C VAL A 32 -10.36 -23.13 21.42
N GLY A 33 -9.98 -22.22 22.31
CA GLY A 33 -8.57 -21.86 22.55
C GLY A 33 -8.06 -20.71 21.68
N GLN A 34 -8.89 -20.18 20.77
CA GLN A 34 -8.54 -19.05 19.89
C GLN A 34 -8.36 -17.73 20.65
N GLU A 35 -8.76 -17.65 21.92
CA GLU A 35 -8.45 -16.51 22.80
C GLU A 35 -6.95 -16.31 23.03
N ILE A 36 -6.10 -17.28 22.66
CA ILE A 36 -4.64 -17.09 22.56
C ILE A 36 -4.26 -15.93 21.62
N LEU A 37 -5.13 -15.59 20.65
CA LEU A 37 -4.96 -14.44 19.76
C LEU A 37 -5.17 -13.09 20.46
N ASN A 38 -5.82 -13.08 21.63
CA ASN A 38 -5.93 -11.86 22.46
C ASN A 38 -4.61 -11.64 23.21
N GLY A 39 -3.61 -11.15 22.48
CA GLY A 39 -2.31 -10.80 23.03
C GLY A 39 -2.40 -9.63 24.01
N ASP A 40 -1.45 -9.58 24.95
CA ASP A 40 -1.30 -8.41 25.82
C ASP A 40 -0.66 -7.26 25.04
N VAL A 41 -1.44 -6.20 24.84
CA VAL A 41 -1.04 -5.02 24.06
C VAL A 41 -0.76 -3.80 24.95
N GLY A 42 -0.77 -3.98 26.28
CA GLY A 42 -0.62 -2.91 27.26
C GLY A 42 -1.93 -2.20 27.60
N GLY A 43 -1.88 -1.34 28.63
CA GLY A 43 -3.07 -0.62 29.12
C GLY A 43 -4.12 -1.51 29.79
N GLY A 44 -3.74 -2.71 30.25
CA GLY A 44 -4.67 -3.69 30.83
C GLY A 44 -5.62 -4.34 29.84
N PHE A 45 -5.36 -4.19 28.53
CA PHE A 45 -6.20 -4.71 27.46
C PHE A 45 -5.56 -5.90 26.75
N ARG A 46 -6.38 -6.89 26.38
CA ARG A 46 -5.95 -8.04 25.57
C ARG A 46 -6.79 -8.15 24.31
N GLY A 47 -6.12 -8.22 23.17
CA GLY A 47 -6.77 -8.26 21.86
C GLY A 47 -5.78 -8.40 20.73
N ILE A 48 -6.29 -8.29 19.51
CA ILE A 48 -5.47 -8.32 18.29
C ILE A 48 -4.95 -6.90 18.02
N GLN A 49 -3.63 -6.78 17.97
CA GLN A 49 -2.97 -5.55 17.54
C GLN A 49 -3.32 -5.24 16.08
N ILE A 50 -3.77 -4.02 15.83
CA ILE A 50 -4.16 -3.54 14.49
C ILE A 50 -3.04 -2.71 13.86
N THR A 51 -2.90 -2.79 12.55
CA THR A 51 -1.89 -2.04 11.77
C THR A 51 -2.53 -1.10 10.72
N LEU A 52 -3.79 -0.72 10.95
CA LEU A 52 -4.60 0.09 10.04
C LEU A 52 -4.37 1.60 10.20
N GLY A 53 -3.67 2.05 11.26
CA GLY A 53 -3.35 3.46 11.51
C GLY A 53 -4.49 4.33 12.03
N PHE A 54 -5.64 3.73 12.37
CA PHE A 54 -6.83 4.48 12.80
C PHE A 54 -6.63 5.28 14.09
N PHE A 55 -5.88 4.76 15.05
CA PHE A 55 -5.63 5.44 16.32
C PHE A 55 -4.87 6.75 16.11
N GLN A 56 -3.84 6.72 15.25
CA GLN A 56 -3.07 7.89 14.87
C GLN A 56 -3.93 8.90 14.10
N THR A 57 -4.82 8.45 13.21
CA THR A 57 -5.77 9.31 12.48
C THR A 57 -6.78 9.97 13.40
N TRP A 58 -7.37 9.24 14.35
CA TRP A 58 -8.34 9.80 15.30
C TRP A 58 -7.71 10.81 16.24
N ARG A 59 -6.50 10.53 16.71
CA ARG A 59 -5.74 11.50 17.50
C ARG A 59 -5.45 12.77 16.71
N ALA A 60 -5.04 12.66 15.44
CA ALA A 60 -4.85 13.81 14.57
C ALA A 60 -6.14 14.62 14.35
N SER A 61 -7.29 13.95 14.45
CA SER A 61 -8.62 14.55 14.35
C SER A 61 -9.12 15.15 15.67
N GLY A 62 -8.31 15.13 16.74
CA GLY A 62 -8.67 15.66 18.05
C GLY A 62 -9.64 14.78 18.86
N ILE A 63 -9.80 13.51 18.50
CA ILE A 63 -10.69 12.59 19.20
C ILE A 63 -10.02 12.13 20.49
N THR A 64 -10.64 12.37 21.64
CA THR A 64 -10.07 12.10 22.97
C THR A 64 -10.88 11.11 23.80
N SER A 65 -12.07 10.72 23.36
CA SER A 65 -12.92 9.78 24.09
C SER A 65 -13.70 8.84 23.17
N GLU A 66 -14.09 7.69 23.70
CA GLU A 66 -14.92 6.70 22.99
C GLU A 66 -16.30 7.25 22.60
N LEU A 67 -16.86 8.18 23.39
CA LEU A 67 -18.14 8.83 23.08
C LEU A 67 -18.11 9.54 21.72
N GLN A 68 -17.00 10.20 21.40
CA GLN A 68 -16.84 10.89 20.12
C GLN A 68 -16.79 9.90 18.95
N LEU A 69 -16.06 8.78 19.10
CA LEU A 69 -16.03 7.71 18.10
C LEU A 69 -17.42 7.10 17.86
N TYR A 70 -18.25 7.01 18.91
CA TYR A 70 -19.62 6.49 18.83
C TYR A 70 -20.51 7.42 18.01
N CYS A 71 -20.46 8.72 18.28
CA CYS A 71 -21.19 9.73 17.50
C CYS A 71 -20.77 9.71 16.02
N THR A 72 -19.46 9.61 15.72
CA THR A 72 -18.96 9.50 14.34
C THR A 72 -19.46 8.23 13.65
N THR A 73 -19.59 7.11 14.37
CA THR A 73 -20.13 5.86 13.82
C THR A 73 -21.55 6.05 13.29
N ILE A 74 -22.43 6.69 14.07
CA ILE A 74 -23.82 6.92 13.67
C ILE A 74 -23.87 7.83 12.45
N GLY A 75 -23.07 8.92 12.45
CA GLY A 75 -22.98 9.82 11.29
C GLY A 75 -22.48 9.13 10.02
N ALA A 76 -21.45 8.29 10.13
CA ALA A 76 -20.89 7.54 9.01
C ALA A 76 -21.87 6.51 8.43
N LEU A 77 -22.70 5.86 9.26
CA LEU A 77 -23.71 4.91 8.81
C LEU A 77 -24.80 5.58 7.96
N VAL A 78 -25.22 6.78 8.35
CA VAL A 78 -26.18 7.59 7.58
C VAL A 78 -25.57 8.07 6.26
N PHE A 79 -24.29 8.48 6.28
CA PHE A 79 -23.58 8.95 5.09
C PHE A 79 -23.24 7.82 4.09
N ALA A 80 -22.99 6.60 4.58
CA ALA A 80 -22.75 5.43 3.74
C ALA A 80 -23.96 5.04 2.88
N ALA A 81 -25.18 5.37 3.32
CA ALA A 81 -26.39 5.20 2.51
C ALA A 81 -26.45 6.17 1.30
N LEU A 82 -25.57 7.18 1.24
CA LEU A 82 -25.67 8.30 0.31
C LEU A 82 -24.52 8.43 -0.70
N MET A 83 -23.47 7.59 -0.67
CA MET A 83 -22.28 7.83 -1.49
C MET A 83 -21.69 6.58 -2.15
N LEU A 84 -21.29 6.74 -3.43
CA LEU A 84 -20.35 5.89 -4.14
C LEU A 84 -19.43 6.76 -5.02
N PHE A 85 -18.19 6.29 -5.19
CA PHE A 85 -17.12 6.72 -6.10
C PHE A 85 -16.05 7.70 -5.59
N ALA A 86 -14.82 7.17 -5.46
CA ALA A 86 -13.58 7.76 -5.99
C ALA A 86 -12.47 6.68 -5.98
N GLY A 87 -11.63 6.59 -7.01
CA GLY A 87 -10.54 5.63 -7.00
C GLY A 87 -9.55 5.72 -8.16
N SER A 88 -8.57 6.62 -8.05
CA SER A 88 -7.23 6.46 -8.64
C SER A 88 -6.26 7.56 -8.15
N LEU A 89 -5.67 7.36 -6.97
CA LEU A 89 -4.50 8.13 -6.46
C LEU A 89 -3.65 7.31 -5.46
N THR A 90 -3.83 6.00 -5.37
CA THR A 90 -3.36 5.20 -4.21
C THR A 90 -1.85 4.93 -4.18
N ILE A 91 -1.18 4.76 -5.33
CA ILE A 91 0.29 4.49 -5.37
C ILE A 91 1.11 5.73 -5.01
N VAL A 92 0.67 6.92 -5.41
CA VAL A 92 1.38 8.16 -5.06
C VAL A 92 1.23 8.43 -3.57
N VAL A 93 0.01 8.26 -3.03
CA VAL A 93 -0.29 8.41 -1.60
C VAL A 93 0.64 7.54 -0.75
N THR A 94 0.92 6.31 -1.17
CA THR A 94 1.77 5.40 -0.38
C THR A 94 3.21 5.88 -0.20
N HIS A 95 3.84 6.38 -1.26
CA HIS A 95 5.22 6.85 -1.20
C HIS A 95 5.31 8.13 -0.37
N HIS A 96 4.29 8.99 -0.46
CA HIS A 96 4.22 10.22 0.34
C HIS A 96 3.98 9.92 1.82
N MET A 97 3.06 9.01 2.17
CA MET A 97 2.76 8.69 3.57
C MET A 97 3.91 7.98 4.29
N TYR A 98 4.68 7.17 3.57
CA TYR A 98 5.86 6.52 4.14
C TYR A 98 7.01 7.50 4.39
N LEU A 99 7.30 8.39 3.43
CA LEU A 99 8.40 9.35 3.53
C LEU A 99 8.06 10.60 4.35
N MET A 100 6.78 10.96 4.43
CA MET A 100 6.27 12.10 5.20
C MET A 100 5.09 11.63 6.06
N PRO A 101 5.33 10.91 7.18
CA PRO A 101 4.28 10.38 8.04
C PRO A 101 3.35 11.51 8.53
N PRO A 102 2.08 11.56 8.07
CA PRO A 102 1.22 12.72 8.31
C PRO A 102 0.50 12.65 9.66
N TYR A 103 0.52 11.50 10.35
CA TYR A 103 -0.19 11.29 11.61
C TYR A 103 0.77 11.17 12.81
N PRO A 104 0.40 11.72 13.99
CA PRO A 104 1.21 11.61 15.20
C PRO A 104 1.45 10.16 15.60
N TYR A 105 2.67 9.85 16.05
CA TYR A 105 3.10 8.49 16.47
C TYR A 105 3.03 7.42 15.38
N LEU A 106 2.79 7.78 14.12
CA LEU A 106 2.78 6.85 13.00
C LEU A 106 4.20 6.44 12.56
N ALA A 107 5.16 7.37 12.60
CA ALA A 107 6.52 7.14 12.14
C ALA A 107 7.27 6.05 12.94
N THR A 108 6.93 5.90 14.22
CA THR A 108 7.50 4.92 15.14
C THR A 108 6.72 3.61 15.18
N ASP A 109 5.52 3.56 14.60
CA ASP A 109 4.73 2.35 14.45
C ASP A 109 5.05 1.67 13.11
N TYR A 110 6.12 0.89 13.11
CA TYR A 110 6.66 0.24 11.91
C TYR A 110 5.67 -0.75 11.28
N GLY A 111 4.87 -1.45 12.09
CA GLY A 111 3.88 -2.39 11.61
C GLY A 111 2.80 -1.68 10.79
N THR A 112 2.32 -0.54 11.29
CA THR A 112 1.35 0.29 10.58
C THR A 112 1.95 0.92 9.33
N GLN A 113 3.19 1.42 9.37
CA GLN A 113 3.86 1.97 8.18
C GLN A 113 3.98 0.94 7.04
N LEU A 114 4.47 -0.26 7.34
CA LEU A 114 4.60 -1.33 6.36
C LEU A 114 3.24 -1.78 5.81
N SER A 115 2.24 -1.89 6.70
CA SER A 115 0.90 -2.34 6.34
C SER A 115 0.20 -1.34 5.43
N LEU A 116 0.19 -0.04 5.79
CA LEU A 116 -0.39 1.01 4.96
C LEU A 116 0.30 1.11 3.61
N PHE A 117 1.64 0.97 3.59
CA PHE A 117 2.39 1.03 2.36
C PHE A 117 2.00 -0.11 1.39
N THR A 118 2.07 -1.34 1.89
CA THR A 118 1.76 -2.54 1.13
C THR A 118 0.31 -2.53 0.67
N HIS A 119 -0.61 -2.15 1.55
CA HIS A 119 -2.04 -2.06 1.25
C HIS A 119 -2.33 -1.12 0.07
N HIS A 120 -1.81 0.10 0.08
CA HIS A 120 -2.04 1.08 -0.98
C HIS A 120 -1.32 0.73 -2.28
N MET A 121 -0.14 0.09 -2.21
CA MET A 121 0.55 -0.46 -3.37
C MET A 121 -0.29 -1.52 -4.09
N TRP A 122 -0.83 -2.49 -3.34
CA TRP A 122 -1.66 -3.55 -3.92
C TRP A 122 -2.96 -3.01 -4.51
N MET A 123 -3.67 -2.15 -3.78
CA MET A 123 -4.87 -1.51 -4.32
C MET A 123 -4.59 -0.76 -5.61
N GLY A 124 -3.48 0.00 -5.65
CA GLY A 124 -3.03 0.67 -6.86
C GLY A 124 -2.75 -0.28 -8.02
N GLY A 125 -2.06 -1.39 -7.77
CA GLY A 125 -1.80 -2.43 -8.78
C GLY A 125 -3.10 -3.00 -9.36
N PHE A 126 -4.06 -3.35 -8.49
CA PHE A 126 -5.37 -3.85 -8.93
C PHE A 126 -6.13 -2.83 -9.79
N LEU A 127 -6.12 -1.55 -9.40
CA LEU A 127 -6.80 -0.49 -10.16
C LEU A 127 -6.14 -0.24 -11.51
N ILE A 128 -4.81 -0.28 -11.62
CA ILE A 128 -4.09 -0.13 -12.91
C ILE A 128 -4.41 -1.29 -13.86
N VAL A 129 -4.34 -2.53 -13.37
CA VAL A 129 -4.70 -3.71 -14.18
C VAL A 129 -6.18 -3.66 -14.56
N GLY A 130 -7.06 -3.26 -13.64
CA GLY A 130 -8.48 -3.04 -13.89
C GLY A 130 -8.74 -2.00 -14.97
N ALA A 131 -8.01 -0.87 -14.95
CA ALA A 131 -8.11 0.16 -15.99
C ALA A 131 -7.71 -0.39 -17.37
N ALA A 132 -6.59 -1.12 -17.46
CA ALA A 132 -6.16 -1.76 -18.70
C ALA A 132 -7.19 -2.79 -19.22
N ALA A 133 -7.79 -3.57 -18.33
CA ALA A 133 -8.86 -4.51 -18.69
C ALA A 133 -10.09 -3.80 -19.25
N HIS A 134 -10.52 -2.68 -18.64
CA HIS A 134 -11.64 -1.88 -19.14
C HIS A 134 -11.31 -1.19 -20.47
N THR A 135 -10.07 -0.74 -20.68
CA THR A 135 -9.63 -0.26 -21.99
C THR A 135 -9.75 -1.35 -23.05
N ALA A 136 -9.35 -2.59 -22.76
CA ALA A 136 -9.51 -3.71 -23.70
C ALA A 136 -10.99 -4.04 -23.98
N ILE A 137 -11.86 -4.00 -22.96
CA ILE A 137 -13.30 -4.19 -23.13
C ILE A 137 -13.88 -3.11 -24.04
N PHE A 138 -13.52 -1.84 -23.82
CA PHE A 138 -13.91 -0.72 -24.68
C PHE A 138 -13.47 -0.95 -26.13
N MET A 139 -12.23 -1.38 -26.37
CA MET A 139 -11.72 -1.66 -27.72
C MET A 139 -12.48 -2.78 -28.45
N VAL A 140 -13.09 -3.72 -27.72
CA VAL A 140 -13.86 -4.83 -28.30
C VAL A 140 -15.33 -4.46 -28.51
N ARG A 141 -15.93 -3.75 -27.56
CA ARG A 141 -17.39 -3.53 -27.53
C ARG A 141 -17.81 -2.20 -28.16
N ASP A 142 -17.06 -1.14 -27.89
CA ASP A 142 -17.54 0.22 -28.09
C ASP A 142 -16.67 1.03 -29.06
N TYR A 143 -15.50 0.51 -29.44
CA TYR A 143 -14.64 1.15 -30.44
C TYR A 143 -15.20 0.94 -31.85
N ASP A 144 -15.44 2.05 -32.56
CA ASP A 144 -15.89 2.06 -33.94
C ASP A 144 -14.86 2.75 -34.85
N PRO A 145 -14.18 2.02 -35.77
CA PRO A 145 -13.17 2.59 -36.65
C PRO A 145 -13.75 3.57 -37.68
N THR A 146 -15.06 3.51 -37.97
CA THR A 146 -15.69 4.39 -38.97
C THR A 146 -15.86 5.82 -38.44
N THR A 147 -16.00 5.97 -37.12
CA THR A 147 -16.16 7.28 -36.46
C THR A 147 -14.84 7.87 -35.98
N ARG A 148 -13.75 7.09 -36.01
CA ARG A 148 -12.45 7.40 -35.41
C ARG A 148 -11.30 7.45 -36.43
N CYS A 149 -11.59 7.83 -37.67
CA CYS A 149 -10.59 7.86 -38.73
C CYS A 149 -9.50 8.92 -38.50
N ASN A 150 -8.23 8.52 -38.54
CA ASN A 150 -7.04 9.37 -38.41
C ASN A 150 -6.96 10.19 -37.11
N ASP A 151 -7.66 9.78 -36.07
CA ASP A 151 -7.50 10.33 -34.72
C ASP A 151 -6.26 9.74 -34.02
N LEU A 152 -6.03 10.13 -32.76
CA LEU A 152 -4.87 9.63 -32.00
C LEU A 152 -4.91 8.12 -31.78
N ILE A 153 -6.08 7.54 -31.53
CA ILE A 153 -6.24 6.10 -31.26
C ILE A 153 -5.98 5.31 -32.54
N ASP A 154 -6.61 5.71 -33.66
CA ASP A 154 -6.37 5.09 -34.96
C ASP A 154 -4.89 5.15 -35.37
N ARG A 155 -4.25 6.31 -35.17
CA ARG A 155 -2.81 6.44 -35.44
C ARG A 155 -2.01 5.44 -34.62
N VAL A 156 -2.23 5.37 -33.30
CA VAL A 156 -1.54 4.40 -32.41
C VAL A 156 -1.74 2.96 -32.87
N LEU A 157 -2.97 2.58 -33.24
CA LEU A 157 -3.27 1.24 -33.72
C LEU A 157 -2.53 0.89 -35.01
N ARG A 158 -2.37 1.86 -35.94
CA ARG A 158 -1.64 1.65 -37.21
C ARG A 158 -0.15 1.37 -37.04
N HIS A 159 0.46 1.71 -35.91
CA HIS A 159 1.87 1.39 -35.61
C HIS A 159 2.04 0.56 -34.35
N ARG A 160 1.00 -0.20 -33.96
CA ARG A 160 1.02 -1.06 -32.76
C ARG A 160 2.19 -2.04 -32.74
N ASP A 161 2.58 -2.58 -33.90
CA ASP A 161 3.66 -3.57 -33.97
C ASP A 161 5.02 -2.95 -33.60
N ALA A 162 5.25 -1.71 -34.01
CA ALA A 162 6.44 -0.95 -33.61
C ALA A 162 6.43 -0.64 -32.12
N ILE A 163 5.28 -0.23 -31.55
CA ILE A 163 5.15 0.01 -30.11
C ILE A 163 5.47 -1.26 -29.32
N ILE A 164 4.86 -2.38 -29.70
CA ILE A 164 5.04 -3.67 -29.02
C ILE A 164 6.47 -4.19 -29.18
N SER A 165 7.11 -4.03 -30.35
CA SER A 165 8.50 -4.47 -30.53
C SER A 165 9.48 -3.68 -29.67
N HIS A 166 9.28 -2.35 -29.56
CA HIS A 166 10.11 -1.51 -28.69
C HIS A 166 9.88 -1.82 -27.22
N LEU A 167 8.62 -2.03 -26.80
CA LEU A 167 8.32 -2.43 -25.43
C LEU A 167 8.92 -3.79 -25.06
N LYS A 168 8.92 -4.76 -26.00
CA LYS A 168 9.59 -6.05 -25.82
C LYS A 168 11.08 -5.86 -25.56
N TRP A 169 11.76 -5.08 -26.41
CA TRP A 169 13.17 -4.76 -26.22
C TRP A 169 13.40 -4.07 -24.86
N ALA A 170 12.59 -3.07 -24.52
CA ALA A 170 12.66 -2.33 -23.26
C ALA A 170 12.29 -3.16 -22.02
N SER A 171 11.68 -4.35 -22.19
CA SER A 171 11.42 -5.29 -21.09
C SER A 171 12.57 -6.30 -20.94
N ILE A 172 13.17 -6.72 -22.05
CA ILE A 172 14.31 -7.66 -22.06
C ILE A 172 15.57 -6.97 -21.57
N PHE A 173 15.85 -5.75 -22.03
CA PHE A 173 17.07 -5.03 -21.70
C PHE A 173 17.25 -4.83 -20.18
N PRO A 174 16.29 -4.27 -19.42
CA PRO A 174 16.40 -4.16 -17.97
C PRO A 174 16.41 -5.52 -17.27
N GLY A 175 15.81 -6.57 -17.85
CA GLY A 175 15.91 -7.92 -17.31
C GLY A 175 17.36 -8.40 -17.23
N PHE A 176 18.12 -8.27 -18.32
CA PHE A 176 19.55 -8.60 -18.34
C PHE A 176 20.40 -7.65 -17.49
N HIS A 177 20.07 -6.35 -17.46
CA HIS A 177 20.90 -5.32 -16.82
C HIS A 177 20.49 -4.99 -15.37
N ASN A 178 19.44 -5.61 -14.84
CA ASN A 178 19.08 -5.56 -13.42
C ASN A 178 19.20 -6.95 -12.80
N PHE A 179 18.29 -7.87 -13.17
CA PHE A 179 18.26 -9.21 -12.59
C PHE A 179 19.53 -10.02 -12.93
N GLY A 180 20.07 -9.85 -14.14
CA GLY A 180 21.35 -10.45 -14.51
C GLY A 180 22.53 -10.02 -13.63
N LEU A 181 22.51 -8.81 -13.06
CA LEU A 181 23.54 -8.36 -12.12
C LEU A 181 23.48 -9.12 -10.79
N TYR A 182 22.29 -9.50 -10.32
CA TYR A 182 22.13 -10.33 -9.13
C TYR A 182 22.71 -11.74 -9.37
N ILE A 183 22.39 -12.36 -10.52
CA ILE A 183 22.96 -13.67 -10.89
C ILE A 183 24.50 -13.60 -11.00
N HIS A 184 25.01 -12.54 -11.62
CA HIS A 184 26.46 -12.29 -11.70
C HIS A 184 27.07 -12.22 -10.30
N ASN A 185 26.48 -11.43 -9.40
CA ASN A 185 26.97 -11.28 -8.03
C ASN A 185 26.94 -12.59 -7.24
N ASP A 186 25.86 -13.36 -7.33
CA ASP A 186 25.76 -14.67 -6.68
C ASP A 186 26.85 -15.62 -7.20
N THR A 187 27.09 -15.62 -8.51
CA THR A 187 28.14 -16.45 -9.14
C THR A 187 29.53 -16.01 -8.69
N MET A 188 29.84 -14.71 -8.70
CA MET A 188 31.15 -14.21 -8.27
C MET A 188 31.39 -14.44 -6.78
N SER A 189 30.35 -14.33 -5.96
CA SER A 189 30.41 -14.67 -4.53
C SER A 189 30.72 -16.16 -4.33
N ALA A 190 29.98 -17.05 -5.01
CA ALA A 190 30.18 -18.50 -4.93
C ALA A 190 31.56 -18.96 -5.44
N LEU A 191 32.13 -18.27 -6.43
CA LEU A 191 33.47 -18.53 -6.96
C LEU A 191 34.61 -17.97 -6.10
N GLY A 192 34.30 -17.32 -4.97
CA GLY A 192 35.31 -16.71 -4.10
C GLY A 192 35.98 -15.48 -4.73
N ARG A 193 35.27 -14.76 -5.61
CA ARG A 193 35.74 -13.58 -6.33
C ARG A 193 34.95 -12.31 -5.93
N PRO A 194 34.96 -11.91 -4.64
CA PRO A 194 34.21 -10.73 -4.19
C PRO A 194 34.68 -9.43 -4.86
N GLN A 195 35.94 -9.37 -5.32
CA GLN A 195 36.48 -8.23 -6.06
C GLN A 195 35.86 -8.03 -7.46
N ASP A 196 35.09 -8.99 -7.97
CA ASP A 196 34.44 -8.88 -9.28
C ASP A 196 32.93 -8.61 -9.15
N MET A 197 32.44 -8.33 -7.94
CA MET A 197 31.02 -8.05 -7.66
C MET A 197 30.66 -6.58 -7.86
N PHE A 198 29.43 -6.35 -8.35
CA PHE A 198 28.78 -5.04 -8.26
C PHE A 198 28.39 -4.76 -6.81
N SER A 199 29.07 -3.81 -6.18
CA SER A 199 28.93 -3.49 -4.75
C SER A 199 29.41 -2.09 -4.44
N ASN A 200 29.15 -1.60 -3.23
CA ASN A 200 29.61 -0.29 -2.77
C ASN A 200 31.12 -0.19 -2.58
N THR A 201 31.85 -1.31 -2.53
CA THR A 201 33.28 -1.34 -2.22
C THR A 201 34.16 -1.69 -3.40
N VAL A 202 33.59 -2.22 -4.50
CA VAL A 202 34.39 -2.69 -5.64
C VAL A 202 33.91 -2.08 -6.96
N ILE A 203 32.99 -2.72 -7.68
CA ILE A 203 32.41 -2.16 -8.90
C ILE A 203 31.12 -1.44 -8.52
N GLN A 204 31.20 -0.11 -8.39
CA GLN A 204 30.08 0.69 -7.89
C GLN A 204 29.09 1.06 -9.00
N LEU A 205 27.79 0.87 -8.73
CA LEU A 205 26.69 1.36 -9.54
C LEU A 205 25.84 2.31 -8.70
N GLN A 206 26.35 3.52 -8.48
CA GLN A 206 25.65 4.52 -7.68
C GLN A 206 24.54 5.21 -8.49
N PRO A 207 23.35 5.44 -7.90
CA PRO A 207 22.27 6.17 -8.57
C PRO A 207 22.51 7.69 -8.51
N VAL A 208 23.48 8.19 -9.27
CA VAL A 208 23.95 9.60 -9.23
C VAL A 208 22.82 10.62 -9.43
N PHE A 209 21.77 10.28 -10.17
CA PHE A 209 20.62 11.17 -10.38
C PHE A 209 19.64 11.25 -9.20
N ALA A 210 19.75 10.36 -8.22
CA ALA A 210 18.86 10.31 -7.03
C ALA A 210 19.58 10.68 -5.72
N GLN A 211 20.87 11.02 -5.79
CA GLN A 211 21.68 11.51 -4.67
C GLN A 211 21.40 12.99 -4.39
#